data_AF-A0A6C0M109-F1
#
_entry.id   AF-A0A6C0M109-F1
#
_cell.length_a   1.000
_cell.length_b   1.000
_cell.length_c   1.000
_cell.angle_alpha   90.00
_cell.angle_beta   90.00
_cell.angle_gamma   90.00
#
_symmetry.space_group_name_H-M   'P 1'
#
loop_
_entity.id
_entity.type
_entity.pdbx_description
1 polymer ?
#
loop_
_entity_poly.entity_id
_entity_poly.type
_entity_poly.pdbx_seq_one_letter_code
_entity_poly.pdbx_strand_id
1 'polypeptide(L)'
;MRKRCTMAECSRFAIDATRLCITHGGGKRCSVAGCTSSARGTTDLCVAHGGGKRCSVAECSRSAQGTTDLCVAHGGGKRCSVAECTRSARSATDFCVAHGGGKRCTIAECTKSAIGATEFCKSHGGGKRCTIAKCTKSAAGSTEFCKAHGGGKRCTIAKCTKSAAGATEFCKAHGGGKRCSVDECNSSAQGVTDLCIAHGGGKRCTMTGCARSARGVTGLCKAHGGGKRCTMTGCARSAQGVTGLCKAHGGGKRCPHCREWPDSRSGCKKYDWYCATCFKHVFPTDPRSAILRVKSHETKVRNFLNEHRPGFIHDTVMYTGHCDCTHRRRIDHRMLVGSTMIAVETDERQHRGYDKQDEEDRYSDLYMIHSGNWIFIRFNPDGYRERGKWKNPKIERRLPVLLNEIDKQIERITTREESDRIELVEIVKLYYDKV
;
A
#
# COMPACT_ATOMS: atom_id res chain seq x y z
N MET A 1 -41.54 -27.03 -40.54
CA MET A 1 -41.83 -25.96 -39.56
C MET A 1 -41.75 -26.54 -38.13
N ARG A 2 -40.94 -25.96 -37.22
CA ARG A 2 -40.78 -26.50 -35.85
C ARG A 2 -42.05 -26.23 -35.02
N LYS A 3 -42.57 -27.27 -34.36
CA LYS A 3 -43.81 -27.18 -33.56
C LYS A 3 -43.52 -26.57 -32.18
N ARG A 4 -44.44 -25.76 -31.65
CA ARG A 4 -44.31 -25.16 -30.31
C ARG A 4 -44.52 -26.22 -29.22
N CYS A 5 -44.00 -25.94 -28.02
CA CYS A 5 -44.28 -26.72 -26.83
C CYS A 5 -45.78 -26.65 -26.49
N THR A 6 -46.37 -27.78 -26.09
CA THR A 6 -47.79 -27.89 -25.71
C THR A 6 -48.12 -27.36 -24.33
N MET A 7 -47.12 -27.05 -23.49
CA MET A 7 -47.35 -26.46 -22.18
C MET A 7 -47.88 -25.03 -22.32
N ALA A 8 -48.90 -24.70 -21.52
CA ALA A 8 -49.51 -23.37 -21.47
C ALA A 8 -48.43 -22.28 -21.28
N GLU A 9 -48.58 -21.19 -22.02
CA GLU A 9 -47.69 -20.00 -21.97
C GLU A 9 -46.21 -20.28 -22.30
N CYS A 10 -45.88 -21.47 -22.83
CA CYS A 10 -44.52 -21.79 -23.23
C CYS A 10 -44.21 -21.29 -24.66
N SER A 11 -43.32 -20.30 -24.76
CA SER A 11 -42.85 -19.79 -26.05
C SER A 11 -41.75 -20.64 -26.71
N ARG A 12 -41.29 -21.71 -26.05
CA ARG A 12 -40.20 -22.58 -26.56
C ARG A 12 -40.71 -23.56 -27.60
N PHE A 13 -39.82 -23.96 -28.51
CA PHE A 13 -40.09 -25.02 -29.47
C PHE A 13 -39.99 -26.40 -28.82
N ALA A 14 -40.86 -27.32 -29.25
CA ALA A 14 -40.73 -28.73 -28.93
C ALA A 14 -39.48 -29.30 -29.59
N ILE A 15 -38.80 -30.23 -28.91
CA ILE A 15 -37.53 -30.78 -29.39
C ILE A 15 -37.64 -32.18 -29.98
N ASP A 16 -38.78 -32.86 -29.79
CA ASP A 16 -39.05 -34.19 -30.32
C ASP A 16 -40.58 -34.42 -30.48
N ALA A 17 -40.96 -35.67 -30.70
CA ALA A 17 -42.34 -36.09 -30.91
C ALA A 17 -43.25 -35.87 -29.69
N THR A 18 -42.70 -35.72 -28.48
CA THR A 18 -43.49 -35.49 -27.24
C THR A 18 -44.20 -34.14 -27.23
N ARG A 19 -43.88 -33.25 -28.18
CA ARG A 19 -44.38 -31.86 -28.25
C ARG A 19 -44.00 -31.02 -27.02
N LEU A 20 -43.01 -31.46 -26.24
CA LEU A 20 -42.51 -30.73 -25.08
C LEU A 20 -41.12 -30.14 -25.39
N CYS A 21 -40.82 -29.00 -24.76
CA CYS A 21 -39.48 -28.45 -24.77
C CYS A 21 -38.61 -29.11 -23.69
N ILE A 22 -37.28 -28.94 -23.75
CA ILE A 22 -36.31 -29.55 -22.82
C ILE A 22 -36.69 -29.32 -21.34
N THR A 23 -37.13 -28.11 -20.99
CA THR A 23 -37.47 -27.76 -19.60
C THR A 23 -38.78 -28.37 -19.14
N HIS A 24 -39.66 -28.71 -20.08
CA HIS A 24 -40.93 -29.37 -19.82
C HIS A 24 -40.86 -30.88 -20.07
N GLY A 25 -39.65 -31.46 -20.04
CA GLY A 25 -39.46 -32.91 -20.14
C GLY A 25 -39.34 -33.46 -21.55
N GLY A 26 -39.28 -32.61 -22.59
CA GLY A 26 -38.92 -33.06 -23.93
C GLY A 26 -37.50 -33.63 -23.97
N GLY A 27 -37.27 -34.60 -24.85
CA GLY A 27 -36.00 -35.31 -25.03
C GLY A 27 -35.85 -36.54 -24.12
N LYS A 28 -34.87 -37.39 -24.46
CA LYS A 28 -34.52 -38.59 -23.68
C LYS A 28 -34.17 -38.24 -22.23
N ARG A 29 -34.77 -38.94 -21.28
CA ARG A 29 -34.64 -38.70 -19.83
C ARG A 29 -33.70 -39.68 -19.19
N CYS A 30 -33.11 -39.28 -18.06
CA CYS A 30 -32.26 -40.18 -17.29
C CYS A 30 -33.06 -41.39 -16.81
N SER A 31 -32.52 -42.60 -16.98
CA SER A 31 -33.15 -43.85 -16.56
C SER A 31 -33.14 -44.10 -15.05
N VAL A 32 -32.35 -43.34 -14.28
CA VAL A 32 -32.32 -43.43 -12.82
C VAL A 32 -33.67 -42.96 -12.26
N ALA A 33 -34.31 -43.84 -11.48
CA ALA A 33 -35.61 -43.58 -10.88
C ALA A 33 -35.62 -42.26 -10.10
N GLY A 34 -36.66 -41.45 -10.29
CA GLY A 34 -36.81 -40.13 -9.68
C GLY A 34 -35.92 -39.02 -10.28
N CYS A 35 -35.05 -39.31 -11.26
CA CYS A 35 -34.22 -38.30 -11.88
C CYS A 35 -34.97 -37.54 -12.98
N THR A 36 -35.14 -36.23 -12.79
CA THR A 36 -35.73 -35.32 -13.79
C THR A 36 -34.67 -34.61 -14.64
N SER A 37 -33.49 -35.20 -14.80
CA SER A 37 -32.47 -34.65 -15.69
C SER A 37 -32.55 -35.28 -17.08
N SER A 38 -32.20 -34.51 -18.11
CA SER A 38 -32.09 -35.05 -19.48
C SER A 38 -30.88 -35.98 -19.58
N ALA A 39 -31.05 -37.10 -20.29
CA ALA A 39 -29.96 -37.98 -20.66
C ALA A 39 -29.02 -37.31 -21.66
N ARG A 40 -27.79 -37.80 -21.80
CA ARG A 40 -26.76 -37.17 -22.64
C ARG A 40 -26.30 -38.06 -23.78
N GLY A 41 -26.36 -37.50 -24.99
CA GLY A 41 -25.91 -38.18 -26.21
C GLY A 41 -26.70 -39.47 -26.43
N THR A 42 -25.99 -40.56 -26.66
CA THR A 42 -26.58 -41.89 -26.85
C THR A 42 -26.93 -42.60 -25.54
N THR A 43 -26.36 -42.17 -24.41
CA THR A 43 -26.56 -42.82 -23.11
C THR A 43 -27.97 -42.57 -22.55
N ASP A 44 -28.46 -43.48 -21.71
CA ASP A 44 -29.71 -43.34 -20.94
C ASP A 44 -29.54 -42.53 -19.65
N LEU A 45 -28.33 -42.04 -19.36
CA LEU A 45 -28.01 -41.39 -18.09
C LEU A 45 -27.78 -39.89 -18.29
N CYS A 46 -28.02 -39.10 -17.24
CA CYS A 46 -27.65 -37.69 -17.20
C CYS A 46 -26.19 -37.52 -16.79
N VAL A 47 -25.61 -36.32 -16.96
CA VAL A 47 -24.18 -36.07 -16.63
C VAL A 47 -23.83 -36.46 -15.19
N ALA A 48 -24.71 -36.19 -14.23
CA ALA A 48 -24.49 -36.49 -12.82
C ALA A 48 -24.48 -38.00 -12.55
N HIS A 49 -25.28 -38.77 -13.30
CA HIS A 49 -25.32 -40.22 -13.24
C HIS A 49 -24.40 -40.88 -14.28
N GLY A 50 -23.37 -40.17 -14.77
CA GLY A 50 -22.37 -40.75 -15.67
C GLY A 50 -22.73 -40.74 -17.16
N GLY A 51 -23.78 -40.03 -17.55
CA GLY A 51 -24.17 -39.86 -18.95
C GLY A 51 -23.16 -39.08 -19.79
N GLY A 52 -23.02 -39.51 -21.06
CA GLY A 52 -22.06 -38.97 -22.03
C GLY A 52 -20.65 -39.57 -21.92
N LYS A 53 -19.73 -39.09 -22.78
CA LYS A 53 -18.35 -39.60 -22.86
C LYS A 53 -17.57 -39.37 -21.56
N ARG A 54 -16.87 -40.40 -21.09
CA ARG A 54 -16.14 -40.40 -19.80
C ARG A 54 -14.63 -40.33 -20.03
N CYS A 55 -13.94 -39.81 -19.02
CA CYS A 55 -12.49 -39.75 -19.00
C CYS A 55 -11.92 -41.19 -19.07
N SER A 56 -10.94 -41.43 -19.94
CA SER A 56 -10.29 -42.73 -20.11
C SER A 56 -9.28 -43.06 -19.00
N VAL A 57 -8.88 -42.08 -18.18
CA VAL A 57 -8.00 -42.34 -17.03
C VAL A 57 -8.73 -43.20 -16.02
N ALA A 58 -8.07 -44.28 -15.58
CA ALA A 58 -8.59 -45.21 -14.59
C ALA A 58 -9.12 -44.49 -13.35
N GLU A 59 -10.24 -44.97 -12.81
CA GLU A 59 -10.92 -44.42 -11.63
C GLU A 59 -11.40 -42.96 -11.77
N CYS A 60 -11.34 -42.37 -12.97
CA CYS A 60 -11.80 -41.00 -13.21
C CYS A 60 -13.27 -40.94 -13.64
N SER A 61 -14.15 -40.58 -12.70
CA SER A 61 -15.58 -40.34 -12.96
C SER A 61 -15.87 -38.93 -13.49
N ARG A 62 -14.95 -38.30 -14.24
CA ARG A 62 -15.19 -36.98 -14.85
C ARG A 62 -15.59 -37.12 -16.31
N SER A 63 -16.42 -36.21 -16.81
CA SER A 63 -16.78 -36.19 -18.23
C SER A 63 -15.58 -35.79 -19.10
N ALA A 64 -15.39 -36.52 -20.19
CA ALA A 64 -14.44 -36.16 -21.22
C ALA A 64 -14.87 -34.87 -21.95
N GLN A 65 -13.93 -34.17 -22.59
CA GLN A 65 -14.18 -32.87 -23.22
C GLN A 65 -14.10 -32.95 -24.74
N GLY A 66 -15.16 -32.47 -25.40
CA GLY A 66 -15.22 -32.40 -26.87
C GLY A 66 -14.98 -33.76 -27.50
N THR A 67 -14.03 -33.82 -28.43
CA THR A 67 -13.63 -35.05 -29.12
C THR A 67 -12.65 -35.91 -28.32
N THR A 68 -11.95 -35.33 -27.34
CA THR A 68 -10.94 -36.05 -26.54
C THR A 68 -11.57 -37.09 -25.62
N ASP A 69 -10.80 -38.12 -25.26
CA ASP A 69 -11.19 -39.12 -24.24
C ASP A 69 -10.86 -38.68 -22.81
N LEU A 70 -10.31 -37.48 -22.62
CA LEU A 70 -9.82 -37.02 -21.32
C LEU A 70 -10.72 -35.91 -20.76
N CYS A 71 -10.78 -35.80 -19.43
CA CYS A 71 -11.42 -34.67 -18.76
C CYS A 71 -10.47 -33.47 -18.69
N VAL A 72 -10.99 -32.27 -18.39
CA VAL A 72 -10.19 -31.03 -18.32
C VAL A 72 -8.94 -31.18 -17.43
N ALA A 73 -9.08 -31.86 -16.29
CA ALA A 73 -7.99 -32.05 -15.34
C ALA A 73 -6.88 -32.96 -15.88
N HIS A 74 -7.25 -33.95 -16.71
CA HIS A 74 -6.32 -34.86 -17.38
C HIS A 74 -5.97 -34.40 -18.79
N GLY A 75 -6.12 -33.10 -19.11
CA GLY A 75 -5.71 -32.55 -20.41
C GLY A 75 -6.77 -32.64 -21.51
N GLY A 76 -8.02 -32.92 -21.18
CA GLY A 76 -9.14 -32.90 -22.12
C GLY A 76 -9.44 -31.51 -22.69
N GLY A 77 -9.82 -31.49 -23.96
CA GLY A 77 -10.15 -30.27 -24.72
C GLY A 77 -8.92 -29.53 -25.29
N LYS A 78 -9.14 -28.41 -25.96
CA LYS A 78 -8.09 -27.65 -26.65
C LYS A 78 -7.05 -27.08 -25.66
N ARG A 79 -5.77 -27.29 -25.95
CA ARG A 79 -4.63 -26.92 -25.08
C ARG A 79 -3.92 -25.67 -25.59
N CYS A 80 -3.25 -24.98 -24.67
CA CYS A 80 -2.40 -23.87 -25.04
C CYS A 80 -1.23 -24.35 -25.90
N SER A 81 -0.98 -23.73 -27.03
CA SER A 81 0.12 -24.08 -27.93
C SER A 81 1.51 -23.62 -27.48
N VAL A 82 1.62 -22.94 -26.33
CA VAL A 82 2.92 -22.60 -25.76
C VAL A 82 3.52 -23.87 -25.17
N ALA A 83 4.78 -24.15 -25.50
CA ALA A 83 5.51 -25.30 -25.01
C ALA A 83 5.41 -25.43 -23.48
N GLU A 84 5.24 -26.67 -23.00
CA GLU A 84 5.11 -27.02 -21.58
C GLU A 84 3.92 -26.40 -20.84
N CYS A 85 3.01 -25.71 -21.54
CA CYS A 85 1.83 -25.11 -20.92
C CYS A 85 0.66 -26.09 -20.83
N THR A 86 0.39 -26.59 -19.63
CA THR A 86 -0.76 -27.45 -19.33
C THR A 86 -2.04 -26.66 -19.01
N ARG A 87 -2.24 -25.49 -19.60
CA ARG A 87 -3.49 -24.72 -19.44
C ARG A 87 -4.39 -24.88 -20.66
N SER A 88 -5.71 -24.84 -20.43
CA SER A 88 -6.68 -24.91 -21.52
C SER A 88 -6.64 -23.64 -22.36
N ALA A 89 -6.68 -23.81 -23.68
CA ALA A 89 -6.87 -22.70 -24.60
C ALA A 89 -8.29 -22.13 -24.47
N ARG A 90 -8.48 -20.87 -24.86
CA ARG A 90 -9.77 -20.18 -24.75
C ARG A 90 -10.40 -19.94 -26.11
N SER A 91 -11.69 -20.25 -26.22
CA SER A 91 -12.52 -19.95 -27.39
C SER A 91 -11.87 -20.50 -28.67
N ALA A 92 -11.89 -19.75 -29.77
CA ALA A 92 -11.26 -20.14 -31.03
C ALA A 92 -9.71 -20.09 -30.98
N THR A 93 -9.12 -19.40 -30.00
CA THR A 93 -7.66 -19.19 -29.95
C THR A 93 -6.92 -20.46 -29.53
N ASP A 94 -5.63 -20.52 -29.87
CA ASP A 94 -4.71 -21.60 -29.48
C ASP A 94 -4.04 -21.36 -28.13
N PHE A 95 -4.34 -20.24 -27.46
CA PHE A 95 -3.64 -19.83 -26.26
C PHE A 95 -4.54 -19.85 -25.02
N CYS A 96 -3.93 -20.05 -23.85
CA CYS A 96 -4.60 -19.86 -22.56
C CYS A 96 -4.65 -18.38 -22.20
N VAL A 97 -5.48 -17.99 -21.21
CA VAL A 97 -5.66 -16.58 -20.79
C VAL A 97 -4.33 -15.88 -20.47
N ALA A 98 -3.39 -16.60 -19.84
CA ALA A 98 -2.09 -16.04 -19.47
C ALA A 98 -1.20 -15.78 -20.70
N HIS A 99 -1.36 -16.55 -21.77
CA HIS A 99 -0.63 -16.42 -23.03
C HIS A 99 -1.48 -15.70 -24.11
N GLY A 100 -2.42 -14.84 -23.70
CA GLY A 100 -3.21 -14.03 -24.64
C GLY A 100 -4.46 -14.71 -25.20
N GLY A 101 -4.86 -15.86 -24.66
CA GLY A 101 -6.07 -16.57 -25.07
C GLY A 101 -7.38 -15.81 -24.82
N GLY A 102 -8.29 -15.90 -25.79
CA GLY A 102 -9.59 -15.22 -25.79
C GLY A 102 -9.53 -13.75 -26.23
N LYS A 103 -10.69 -13.09 -26.31
CA LYS A 103 -10.79 -11.69 -26.77
C LYS A 103 -9.96 -10.73 -25.87
N ARG A 104 -9.17 -9.84 -26.49
CA ARG A 104 -8.32 -8.85 -25.82
C ARG A 104 -8.95 -7.47 -25.86
N CYS A 105 -8.56 -6.63 -24.92
CA CYS A 105 -8.89 -5.21 -24.96
C CYS A 105 -8.28 -4.58 -26.22
N THR A 106 -9.05 -3.79 -26.97
CA THR A 106 -8.58 -3.11 -28.19
C THR A 106 -7.82 -1.81 -27.94
N ILE A 107 -7.76 -1.32 -26.71
CA ILE A 107 -6.95 -0.14 -26.37
C ILE A 107 -5.47 -0.50 -26.54
N ALA A 108 -4.74 0.37 -27.24
CA ALA A 108 -3.30 0.24 -27.48
C ALA A 108 -2.53 -0.08 -26.18
N GLU A 109 -1.56 -0.98 -26.28
CA GLU A 109 -0.71 -1.45 -25.17
C GLU A 109 -1.45 -2.12 -24.00
N CYS A 110 -2.77 -2.36 -24.11
CA CYS A 110 -3.53 -3.04 -23.07
C CYS A 110 -3.53 -4.55 -23.26
N THR A 111 -2.74 -5.25 -22.45
CA THR A 111 -2.69 -6.71 -22.45
C THR A 111 -3.79 -7.35 -21.61
N LYS A 112 -4.90 -6.68 -21.27
CA LYS A 112 -5.99 -7.24 -20.46
C LYS A 112 -7.07 -7.89 -21.30
N SER A 113 -7.73 -8.92 -20.76
CA SER A 113 -8.85 -9.59 -21.44
C SER A 113 -10.05 -8.66 -21.57
N ALA A 114 -10.72 -8.72 -22.71
CA ALA A 114 -12.03 -8.08 -22.88
C ALA A 114 -13.10 -8.82 -22.07
N ILE A 115 -14.16 -8.12 -21.66
CA ILE A 115 -15.19 -8.69 -20.78
C ILE A 115 -16.48 -8.95 -21.55
N GLY A 116 -16.92 -10.21 -21.57
CA GLY A 116 -18.16 -10.61 -22.23
C GLY A 116 -18.12 -10.39 -23.74
N ALA A 117 -19.16 -9.77 -24.29
CA ALA A 117 -19.24 -9.45 -25.71
C ALA A 117 -18.54 -8.13 -26.10
N THR A 118 -18.08 -7.32 -25.13
CA THR A 118 -17.42 -6.04 -25.41
C THR A 118 -15.98 -6.24 -25.83
N GLU A 119 -15.44 -5.27 -26.56
CA GLU A 119 -14.04 -5.26 -27.03
C GLU A 119 -13.06 -4.64 -26.01
N PHE A 120 -13.55 -4.24 -24.84
CA PHE A 120 -12.75 -3.58 -23.81
C PHE A 120 -12.60 -4.42 -22.54
N CYS A 121 -11.50 -4.22 -21.82
CA CYS A 121 -11.33 -4.76 -20.47
C CYS A 121 -12.11 -3.93 -19.44
N LYS A 122 -12.28 -4.47 -18.22
CA LYS A 122 -13.09 -3.83 -17.17
C LYS A 122 -12.72 -2.36 -16.88
N SER A 123 -11.41 -2.04 -16.85
CA SER A 123 -10.93 -0.67 -16.61
C SER A 123 -11.16 0.27 -17.77
N HIS A 124 -11.24 -0.26 -18.99
CA HIS A 124 -11.51 0.49 -20.22
C HIS A 124 -13.00 0.45 -20.62
N GLY A 125 -13.89 0.22 -19.66
CA GLY A 125 -15.33 0.23 -19.92
C GLY A 125 -15.93 -1.12 -20.33
N GLY A 126 -15.16 -2.20 -20.33
CA GLY A 126 -15.65 -3.54 -20.65
C GLY A 126 -16.75 -4.05 -19.71
N GLY A 127 -17.67 -4.83 -20.29
CA GLY A 127 -18.84 -5.42 -19.61
C GLY A 127 -19.98 -4.44 -19.32
N LYS A 128 -21.08 -4.92 -18.72
CA LYS A 128 -22.24 -4.10 -18.36
C LYS A 128 -21.87 -2.94 -17.42
N ARG A 129 -22.41 -1.74 -17.68
CA ARG A 129 -22.15 -0.51 -16.89
C ARG A 129 -23.38 -0.10 -16.09
N CYS A 130 -23.14 0.66 -15.03
CA CYS A 130 -24.20 1.27 -14.26
C CYS A 130 -25.01 2.23 -15.13
N THR A 131 -26.34 2.13 -15.09
CA THR A 131 -27.22 3.00 -15.88
C THR A 131 -27.48 4.37 -15.27
N ILE A 132 -27.08 4.60 -14.00
CA ILE A 132 -27.18 5.92 -13.36
C ILE A 132 -26.32 6.93 -14.11
N ALA A 133 -26.92 8.08 -14.45
CA ALA A 133 -26.26 9.17 -15.15
C ALA A 133 -24.92 9.54 -14.51
N LYS A 134 -23.91 9.79 -15.36
CA LYS A 134 -22.52 10.13 -14.96
C LYS A 134 -21.80 9.04 -14.15
N CYS A 135 -22.37 7.85 -13.96
CA CYS A 135 -21.69 6.75 -13.29
C CYS A 135 -20.92 5.88 -14.29
N THR A 136 -19.59 5.95 -14.26
CA THR A 136 -18.75 5.10 -15.12
C THR A 136 -18.49 3.73 -14.51
N LYS A 137 -19.04 3.35 -13.35
CA LYS A 137 -18.71 2.09 -12.67
C LYS A 137 -19.37 0.88 -13.36
N SER A 138 -18.71 -0.29 -13.30
CA SER A 138 -19.30 -1.54 -13.79
C SER A 138 -20.54 -1.91 -13.00
N ALA A 139 -21.55 -2.44 -13.70
CA ALA A 139 -22.71 -3.03 -13.07
C ALA A 139 -22.33 -4.29 -12.28
N ALA A 140 -23.06 -4.59 -11.21
CA ALA A 140 -22.75 -5.71 -10.32
C ALA A 140 -23.59 -6.95 -10.69
N GLY A 141 -22.92 -8.02 -11.11
CA GLY A 141 -23.60 -9.25 -11.51
C GLY A 141 -24.45 -9.04 -12.76
N SER A 142 -25.69 -9.55 -12.75
CA SER A 142 -26.65 -9.40 -13.85
C SER A 142 -27.47 -8.11 -13.78
N THR A 143 -27.36 -7.33 -12.70
CA THR A 143 -28.14 -6.08 -12.52
C THR A 143 -27.60 -4.93 -13.35
N GLU A 144 -28.43 -3.91 -13.58
CA GLU A 144 -28.10 -2.70 -14.35
C GLU A 144 -27.35 -1.62 -13.53
N PHE A 145 -27.20 -1.83 -12.22
CA PHE A 145 -26.56 -0.86 -11.33
C PHE A 145 -25.22 -1.35 -10.79
N CYS A 146 -24.32 -0.42 -10.45
CA CYS A 146 -23.11 -0.76 -9.70
C CYS A 146 -23.44 -1.02 -8.22
N LYS A 147 -22.52 -1.66 -7.49
CA LYS A 147 -22.73 -2.01 -6.07
C LYS A 147 -23.14 -0.83 -5.18
N ALA A 148 -22.59 0.35 -5.44
CA ALA A 148 -22.89 1.58 -4.70
C ALA A 148 -24.31 2.11 -5.00
N HIS A 149 -24.80 1.89 -6.22
CA HIS A 149 -26.13 2.28 -6.67
C HIS A 149 -27.14 1.12 -6.54
N GLY A 150 -26.95 0.24 -5.56
CA GLY A 150 -27.89 -0.87 -5.31
C GLY A 150 -27.70 -2.11 -6.19
N GLY A 151 -26.68 -2.16 -7.04
CA GLY A 151 -26.38 -3.34 -7.85
C GLY A 151 -26.04 -4.59 -7.05
N GLY A 152 -26.35 -5.75 -7.62
CA GLY A 152 -26.19 -7.08 -7.03
C GLY A 152 -27.19 -7.41 -5.91
N LYS A 153 -27.10 -8.62 -5.37
CA LYS A 153 -27.99 -9.12 -4.32
C LYS A 153 -27.94 -8.25 -3.05
N ARG A 154 -29.10 -7.93 -2.47
CA ARG A 154 -29.23 -7.04 -1.29
C ARG A 154 -29.60 -7.82 -0.05
N CYS A 155 -29.29 -7.23 1.10
CA CYS A 155 -29.74 -7.73 2.38
C CYS A 155 -31.28 -7.70 2.44
N THR A 156 -31.92 -8.80 2.85
CA THR A 156 -33.38 -8.88 2.95
C THR A 156 -33.95 -8.26 4.22
N ILE A 157 -33.13 -7.98 5.24
CA ILE A 157 -33.55 -7.26 6.44
C ILE A 157 -34.12 -5.88 6.08
N ALA A 158 -35.32 -5.59 6.58
CA ALA A 158 -36.03 -4.34 6.35
C ALA A 158 -35.14 -3.12 6.61
N LYS A 159 -35.25 -2.10 5.75
CA LYS A 159 -34.47 -0.85 5.79
C LYS A 159 -32.95 -1.03 5.65
N CYS A 160 -32.44 -2.25 5.42
CA CYS A 160 -31.01 -2.47 5.19
C CYS A 160 -30.67 -2.29 3.71
N THR A 161 -29.98 -1.19 3.39
CA THR A 161 -29.49 -0.95 2.03
C THR A 161 -28.14 -1.60 1.76
N LYS A 162 -27.62 -2.52 2.60
CA LYS A 162 -26.30 -3.14 2.38
C LYS A 162 -26.40 -4.32 1.39
N SER A 163 -25.31 -4.60 0.67
CA SER A 163 -25.25 -5.78 -0.21
C SER A 163 -25.23 -7.07 0.61
N ALA A 164 -25.90 -8.10 0.11
CA ALA A 164 -25.77 -9.44 0.66
C ALA A 164 -24.35 -10.00 0.44
N ALA A 165 -23.93 -10.90 1.30
CA ALA A 165 -22.59 -11.48 1.28
C ALA A 165 -22.60 -12.91 0.72
N GLY A 166 -21.86 -13.14 -0.37
CA GLY A 166 -21.78 -14.45 -1.01
C GLY A 166 -23.14 -14.90 -1.55
N ALA A 167 -23.48 -16.17 -1.33
CA ALA A 167 -24.75 -16.76 -1.75
C ALA A 167 -25.92 -16.46 -0.78
N THR A 168 -25.65 -15.89 0.41
CA THR A 168 -26.67 -15.65 1.44
C THR A 168 -27.60 -14.48 1.10
N GLU A 169 -28.73 -14.38 1.80
CA GLU A 169 -29.70 -13.26 1.69
C GLU A 169 -29.32 -12.04 2.55
N PHE A 170 -28.32 -12.17 3.43
CA PHE A 170 -28.01 -11.14 4.41
C PHE A 170 -26.66 -10.46 4.13
N CYS A 171 -26.50 -9.23 4.61
CA CYS A 171 -25.20 -8.56 4.61
C CYS A 171 -24.32 -9.10 5.75
N LYS A 172 -23.01 -8.84 5.70
CA LYS A 172 -22.07 -9.32 6.74
C LYS A 172 -22.46 -8.94 8.17
N ALA A 173 -23.04 -7.76 8.37
CA ALA A 173 -23.47 -7.31 9.71
C ALA A 173 -24.71 -8.05 10.21
N HIS A 174 -25.53 -8.56 9.29
CA HIS A 174 -26.74 -9.33 9.57
C HIS A 174 -26.52 -10.84 9.39
N GLY A 175 -25.30 -11.33 9.66
CA GLY A 175 -24.99 -12.76 9.56
C GLY A 175 -24.73 -13.29 8.15
N GLY A 176 -24.61 -12.42 7.15
CA GLY A 176 -24.33 -12.81 5.77
C GLY A 176 -22.93 -13.36 5.53
N GLY A 177 -22.84 -14.35 4.65
CA GLY A 177 -21.61 -15.04 4.26
C GLY A 177 -21.24 -16.19 5.20
N LYS A 178 -20.09 -16.83 4.94
CA LYS A 178 -19.61 -17.98 5.73
C LYS A 178 -19.37 -17.58 7.20
N ARG A 179 -19.87 -18.37 8.14
CA ARG A 179 -19.82 -18.13 9.60
C ARG A 179 -18.83 -19.06 10.27
N CYS A 180 -18.33 -18.62 11.42
CA CYS A 180 -17.49 -19.44 12.26
C CYS A 180 -18.25 -20.71 12.69
N SER A 181 -17.63 -21.88 12.58
CA SER A 181 -18.21 -23.15 13.00
C SER A 181 -18.13 -23.41 14.50
N VAL A 182 -17.45 -22.55 15.26
CA VAL A 182 -17.44 -22.65 16.72
C VAL A 182 -18.79 -22.20 17.25
N ASP A 183 -19.37 -23.01 18.14
CA ASP A 183 -20.66 -22.76 18.76
C ASP A 183 -20.72 -21.37 19.39
N GLU A 184 -21.89 -20.74 19.27
CA GLU A 184 -22.17 -19.37 19.74
C GLU A 184 -21.28 -18.27 19.13
N CYS A 185 -20.44 -18.57 18.14
CA CYS A 185 -19.56 -17.59 17.51
C CYS A 185 -20.22 -16.90 16.32
N ASN A 186 -20.71 -15.68 16.55
CA ASN A 186 -21.23 -14.80 15.50
C ASN A 186 -20.14 -14.03 14.72
N SER A 187 -18.95 -14.62 14.54
CA SER A 187 -17.91 -14.02 13.70
C SER A 187 -17.90 -14.59 12.29
N SER A 188 -17.47 -13.80 11.30
CA SER A 188 -17.32 -14.29 9.93
C SER A 188 -16.11 -15.22 9.81
N ALA A 189 -16.32 -16.37 9.19
CA ALA A 189 -15.23 -17.25 8.81
C ALA A 189 -14.32 -16.60 7.77
N GLN A 190 -13.05 -16.99 7.75
CA GLN A 190 -12.04 -16.40 6.87
C GLN A 190 -11.56 -17.34 5.77
N GLY A 191 -11.56 -16.85 4.53
CA GLY A 191 -11.01 -17.59 3.40
C GLY A 191 -11.74 -18.91 3.17
N VAL A 192 -10.97 -20.00 3.07
CA VAL A 192 -11.50 -21.35 2.83
C VAL A 192 -11.93 -22.02 4.14
N THR A 193 -11.36 -21.63 5.28
CA THR A 193 -11.65 -22.24 6.59
C THR A 193 -13.07 -21.93 7.06
N ASP A 194 -13.62 -22.77 7.91
CA ASP A 194 -14.91 -22.57 8.59
C ASP A 194 -14.78 -21.75 9.88
N LEU A 195 -13.58 -21.28 10.22
CA LEU A 195 -13.30 -20.58 11.47
C LEU A 195 -13.08 -19.07 11.26
N CYS A 196 -13.37 -18.28 12.28
CA CYS A 196 -13.05 -16.85 12.32
C CYS A 196 -11.58 -16.62 12.72
N ILE A 197 -11.05 -15.39 12.55
CA ILE A 197 -9.63 -15.09 12.86
C ILE A 197 -9.24 -15.48 14.29
N ALA A 198 -10.13 -15.22 15.26
CA ALA A 198 -9.87 -15.51 16.67
C ALA A 198 -9.78 -17.02 16.92
N HIS A 199 -10.61 -17.81 16.26
CA HIS A 199 -10.60 -19.28 16.33
C HIS A 199 -9.67 -19.92 15.28
N GLY A 200 -8.62 -19.23 14.84
CA GLY A 200 -7.62 -19.82 13.94
C GLY A 200 -7.98 -19.83 12.45
N GLY A 201 -9.03 -19.12 12.06
CA GLY A 201 -9.44 -18.95 10.67
C GLY A 201 -8.44 -18.16 9.81
N GLY A 202 -8.43 -18.48 8.52
CA GLY A 202 -7.55 -17.87 7.52
C GLY A 202 -6.12 -18.41 7.55
N LYS A 203 -5.23 -17.86 6.72
CA LYS A 203 -3.84 -18.34 6.61
C LYS A 203 -3.07 -18.07 7.91
N ARG A 204 -2.37 -19.08 8.42
CA ARG A 204 -1.58 -19.04 9.67
C ARG A 204 -0.11 -18.88 9.38
N CYS A 205 0.60 -18.28 10.35
CA CYS A 205 2.04 -18.17 10.31
C CYS A 205 2.66 -19.58 10.24
N THR A 206 3.55 -19.81 9.28
CA THR A 206 4.24 -21.10 9.13
C THR A 206 5.38 -21.28 10.12
N MET A 207 5.77 -20.23 10.85
CA MET A 207 6.77 -20.34 11.92
C MET A 207 6.25 -21.25 13.04
N THR A 208 7.05 -22.25 13.40
CA THR A 208 6.75 -23.22 14.46
C THR A 208 6.32 -22.53 15.75
N GLY A 209 5.23 -23.00 16.37
CA GLY A 209 4.68 -22.43 17.60
C GLY A 209 3.96 -21.08 17.44
N CYS A 210 3.86 -20.51 16.25
CA CYS A 210 3.26 -19.19 16.06
C CYS A 210 1.77 -19.25 15.70
N ALA A 211 0.89 -19.00 16.68
CA ALA A 211 -0.54 -18.88 16.47
C ALA A 211 -0.98 -17.49 15.94
N ARG A 212 -0.17 -16.77 15.15
CA ARG A 212 -0.57 -15.49 14.54
C ARG A 212 -1.01 -15.68 13.09
N SER A 213 -1.90 -14.82 12.60
CA SER A 213 -2.29 -14.84 11.18
C SER A 213 -1.14 -14.44 10.28
N ALA A 214 -0.96 -15.19 9.19
CA ALA A 214 -0.04 -14.82 8.12
C ALA A 214 -0.52 -13.56 7.39
N ARG A 215 0.42 -12.80 6.84
CA ARG A 215 0.12 -11.60 6.04
C ARG A 215 0.73 -11.69 4.66
N GLY A 216 -0.11 -11.44 3.65
CA GLY A 216 0.30 -11.49 2.25
C GLY A 216 0.55 -12.92 1.79
N VAL A 217 1.50 -13.07 0.86
CA VAL A 217 1.80 -14.36 0.21
C VAL A 217 2.89 -15.17 0.92
N THR A 218 3.65 -14.56 1.84
CA THR A 218 4.84 -15.17 2.45
C THR A 218 4.55 -16.26 3.46
N GLY A 219 3.29 -16.48 3.84
CA GLY A 219 2.93 -17.47 4.88
C GLY A 219 3.34 -17.07 6.30
N LEU A 220 3.98 -15.92 6.51
CA LEU A 220 4.48 -15.48 7.81
C LEU A 220 3.62 -14.35 8.40
N CYS A 221 3.60 -14.23 9.73
CA CYS A 221 2.95 -13.12 10.41
C CYS A 221 3.82 -11.85 10.38
N LYS A 222 3.25 -10.67 10.67
CA LYS A 222 3.97 -9.38 10.61
C LYS A 222 5.31 -9.39 11.37
N ALA A 223 5.35 -10.03 12.54
CA ALA A 223 6.54 -10.13 13.38
C ALA A 223 7.63 -10.99 12.73
N HIS A 224 7.25 -12.10 12.10
CA HIS A 224 8.16 -12.99 11.39
C HIS A 224 8.35 -12.59 9.92
N GLY A 225 8.30 -11.30 9.59
CA GLY A 225 8.54 -10.84 8.21
C GLY A 225 7.35 -10.95 7.25
N GLY A 226 6.16 -11.24 7.74
CA GLY A 226 4.92 -11.23 6.97
C GLY A 226 4.55 -9.88 6.37
N GLY A 227 3.90 -9.93 5.20
CA GLY A 227 3.47 -8.75 4.44
C GLY A 227 4.58 -8.11 3.60
N LYS A 228 4.26 -7.05 2.85
CA LYS A 228 5.26 -6.32 2.04
C LYS A 228 6.33 -5.68 2.94
N ARG A 229 7.61 -5.88 2.60
CA ARG A 229 8.76 -5.30 3.32
C ARG A 229 9.32 -4.09 2.60
N CYS A 230 10.02 -3.26 3.35
CA CYS A 230 10.76 -2.13 2.81
C CYS A 230 11.77 -2.62 1.78
N THR A 231 11.79 -2.01 0.60
CA THR A 231 12.76 -2.34 -0.46
C THR A 231 14.15 -1.76 -0.21
N MET A 232 14.26 -0.74 0.65
CA MET A 232 15.57 -0.20 1.06
C MET A 232 16.46 -1.30 1.65
N THR A 233 17.68 -1.40 1.12
CA THR A 233 18.69 -2.37 1.52
C THR A 233 18.93 -2.35 3.04
N GLY A 234 19.01 -3.52 3.66
CA GLY A 234 19.18 -3.67 5.10
C GLY A 234 17.95 -3.31 5.96
N CYS A 235 16.82 -2.88 5.37
CA CYS A 235 15.66 -2.47 6.13
C CYS A 235 14.66 -3.60 6.34
N ALA A 236 14.67 -4.20 7.53
CA ALA A 236 13.68 -5.21 7.91
C ALA A 236 12.30 -4.62 8.27
N ARG A 237 11.97 -3.34 8.01
CA ARG A 237 10.65 -2.78 8.40
C ARG A 237 9.55 -3.10 7.38
N SER A 238 8.29 -3.09 7.81
CA SER A 238 7.15 -3.29 6.90
C SER A 238 6.95 -2.08 5.98
N ALA A 239 6.75 -2.33 4.69
CA ALA A 239 6.37 -1.30 3.73
C ALA A 239 4.98 -0.73 4.06
N GLN A 240 4.78 0.55 3.73
CA GLN A 240 3.54 1.28 3.94
C GLN A 240 3.03 1.81 2.61
N GLY A 241 1.75 1.57 2.32
CA GLY A 241 1.13 2.01 1.07
C GLY A 241 1.68 1.28 -0.15
N VAL A 242 1.76 2.01 -1.27
CA VAL A 242 2.11 1.45 -2.59
C VAL A 242 3.60 1.53 -2.93
N THR A 243 4.36 2.40 -2.26
CA THR A 243 5.76 2.72 -2.63
C THR A 243 6.76 1.62 -2.34
N GLY A 244 6.36 0.55 -1.64
CA GLY A 244 7.28 -0.51 -1.23
C GLY A 244 8.26 -0.10 -0.12
N LEU A 245 8.19 1.13 0.39
CA LEU A 245 9.08 1.65 1.43
C LEU A 245 8.39 1.69 2.79
N CYS A 246 9.16 1.60 3.88
CA CYS A 246 8.63 1.80 5.23
C CYS A 246 8.40 3.28 5.52
N LYS A 247 7.65 3.61 6.58
CA LYS A 247 7.32 5.00 6.96
C LYS A 247 8.55 5.92 7.04
N ALA A 248 9.67 5.41 7.57
CA ALA A 248 10.92 6.15 7.71
C ALA A 248 11.61 6.40 6.37
N HIS A 249 11.54 5.45 5.43
CA HIS A 249 12.10 5.59 4.08
C HIS A 249 11.08 6.17 3.09
N GLY A 250 10.18 7.05 3.52
CA GLY A 250 9.21 7.68 2.60
C GLY A 250 7.96 6.86 2.28
N GLY A 251 7.71 5.76 2.99
CA GLY A 251 6.50 4.95 2.86
C GLY A 251 5.23 5.62 3.41
N GLY A 252 4.08 5.17 2.93
CA GLY A 252 2.75 5.61 3.38
C GLY A 252 2.29 6.93 2.75
N LYS A 253 1.13 7.44 3.18
CA LYS A 253 0.59 8.71 2.69
C LYS A 253 1.44 9.86 3.25
N ARG A 254 2.08 10.63 2.36
CA ARG A 254 2.93 11.76 2.70
C ARG A 254 2.09 13.00 3.00
N CYS A 255 2.63 13.87 3.85
CA CYS A 255 2.04 15.18 4.07
C CYS A 255 2.09 15.98 2.76
N PRO A 256 0.97 16.54 2.28
CA PRO A 256 0.94 17.27 1.01
C PRO A 256 1.92 18.45 0.96
N HIS A 257 2.10 19.15 2.08
CA HIS A 257 2.89 20.38 2.16
C HIS A 257 4.41 20.14 2.13
N CYS A 258 4.92 19.14 2.85
CA CYS A 258 6.34 18.80 2.87
C CYS A 258 6.64 17.54 2.05
N ARG A 259 5.85 17.25 1.00
CA ARG A 259 5.99 15.98 0.26
C ARG A 259 7.29 15.90 -0.54
N GLU A 260 7.75 17.05 -1.04
CA GLU A 260 8.96 17.20 -1.86
C GLU A 260 10.20 17.52 -1.03
N TRP A 261 10.03 17.78 0.27
CA TRP A 261 11.16 18.08 1.15
C TRP A 261 11.93 16.79 1.48
N PRO A 262 13.27 16.85 1.58
CA PRO A 262 14.09 15.70 1.96
C PRO A 262 13.65 15.05 3.29
N ASP A 263 13.19 15.86 4.24
CA ASP A 263 12.70 15.45 5.56
C ASP A 263 11.18 15.20 5.61
N SER A 264 10.57 14.97 4.44
CA SER A 264 9.13 14.78 4.29
C SER A 264 8.58 13.93 5.44
N ARG A 265 7.40 14.29 5.94
CA ARG A 265 6.73 13.55 7.02
C ARG A 265 5.49 12.87 6.52
N SER A 266 5.12 11.77 7.17
CA SER A 266 3.84 11.11 6.87
C SER A 266 2.68 11.98 7.34
N GLY A 267 1.67 12.07 6.50
CA GLY A 267 0.39 12.63 6.85
C GLY A 267 -0.38 11.72 7.80
N CYS A 268 -1.26 12.29 8.63
CA CYS A 268 -2.18 11.49 9.44
C CYS A 268 -3.60 12.03 9.38
N LYS A 269 -4.59 11.16 9.50
CA LYS A 269 -6.02 11.50 9.37
C LYS A 269 -6.47 12.55 10.39
N LYS A 270 -5.89 12.58 11.60
CA LYS A 270 -6.19 13.57 12.66
C LYS A 270 -6.00 15.01 12.19
N TYR A 271 -5.01 15.23 11.33
CA TYR A 271 -4.60 16.53 10.81
C TYR A 271 -4.86 16.60 9.30
N ASP A 272 -5.95 16.00 8.83
CA ASP A 272 -6.39 16.04 7.43
C ASP A 272 -5.31 15.61 6.43
N TRP A 273 -4.50 14.64 6.86
CA TRP A 273 -3.33 14.10 6.14
C TRP A 273 -2.13 15.04 6.02
N TYR A 274 -2.09 16.14 6.75
CA TYR A 274 -0.85 16.87 7.01
C TYR A 274 -0.06 16.18 8.13
N CYS A 275 1.24 16.46 8.18
CA CYS A 275 2.02 16.18 9.39
C CYS A 275 1.67 17.25 10.44
N ALA A 276 1.87 16.95 11.73
CA ALA A 276 1.54 17.88 12.81
C ALA A 276 2.16 19.28 12.62
N THR A 277 3.42 19.34 12.18
CA THR A 277 4.15 20.59 11.96
C THR A 277 3.51 21.43 10.85
N CYS A 278 3.36 20.86 9.65
CA CYS A 278 2.74 21.57 8.53
C CYS A 278 1.28 21.91 8.82
N PHE A 279 0.54 21.05 9.54
CA PHE A 279 -0.85 21.35 9.90
C PHE A 279 -0.95 22.62 10.75
N LYS A 280 -0.11 22.76 11.78
CA LYS A 280 -0.09 23.96 12.63
C LYS A 280 0.25 25.22 11.83
N HIS A 281 1.19 25.11 10.89
CA HIS A 281 1.62 26.25 10.08
C HIS A 281 0.59 26.67 9.04
N VAL A 282 -0.02 25.70 8.36
CA VAL A 282 -1.03 25.95 7.32
C VAL A 282 -2.38 26.34 7.94
N PHE A 283 -2.70 25.82 9.13
CA PHE A 283 -3.97 26.05 9.84
C PHE A 283 -3.74 26.56 11.26
N PRO A 284 -3.14 27.76 11.45
CA PRO A 284 -2.75 28.25 12.77
C PRO A 284 -3.95 28.57 13.68
N THR A 285 -5.11 28.91 13.10
CA THR A 285 -6.35 29.23 13.82
C THR A 285 -7.22 28.01 14.12
N ASP A 286 -6.91 26.83 13.57
CA ASP A 286 -7.65 25.60 13.85
C ASP A 286 -7.45 25.21 15.33
N PRO A 287 -8.51 24.89 16.09
CA PRO A 287 -8.39 24.49 17.49
C PRO A 287 -7.43 23.33 17.75
N ARG A 288 -7.27 22.41 16.78
CA ARG A 288 -6.34 21.27 16.85
C ARG A 288 -4.88 21.72 16.83
N SER A 289 -4.59 22.91 16.29
CA SER A 289 -3.26 23.52 16.24
C SER A 289 -2.81 24.09 17.59
N ALA A 290 -3.75 24.49 18.45
CA ALA A 290 -3.45 24.92 19.81
C ALA A 290 -2.98 23.75 20.70
N ILE A 291 -3.53 22.55 20.49
CA ILE A 291 -3.17 21.31 21.21
C ILE A 291 -1.81 20.74 20.76
N LEU A 292 -1.29 21.20 19.61
CA LEU A 292 -0.03 20.75 19.07
C LEU A 292 1.16 21.41 19.82
N ARG A 293 1.71 20.67 20.79
CA ARG A 293 3.02 20.97 21.40
C ARG A 293 4.10 20.94 20.32
N VAL A 294 4.67 22.10 20.02
CA VAL A 294 5.83 22.20 19.12
C VAL A 294 7.03 21.61 19.87
N LYS A 295 7.69 20.63 19.24
CA LYS A 295 8.85 19.91 19.78
C LYS A 295 10.11 20.80 19.65
N SER A 296 10.95 20.78 20.69
CA SER A 296 12.37 21.23 20.79
C SER A 296 12.71 22.67 20.36
N HIS A 297 13.66 23.30 21.06
CA HIS A 297 14.23 24.60 20.67
C HIS A 297 14.91 24.51 19.29
N GLU A 298 15.49 23.35 18.98
CA GLU A 298 16.08 23.00 17.68
C GLU A 298 15.12 23.21 16.48
N THR A 299 13.84 22.85 16.63
CA THR A 299 12.86 23.03 15.53
C THR A 299 12.52 24.51 15.33
N LYS A 300 12.57 25.33 16.38
CA LYS A 300 12.36 26.78 16.27
C LYS A 300 13.52 27.45 15.53
N VAL A 301 14.75 27.10 15.91
CA VAL A 301 15.99 27.58 15.24
C VAL A 301 15.95 27.19 13.75
N ARG A 302 15.60 25.94 13.45
CA ARG A 302 15.49 25.44 12.08
C ARG A 302 14.52 26.20 11.22
N ASN A 303 13.29 26.42 11.70
CA ASN A 303 12.30 27.13 10.91
C ASN A 303 12.74 28.57 10.64
N PHE A 304 13.32 29.22 11.65
CA PHE A 304 13.82 30.59 11.53
C PHE A 304 14.94 30.71 10.50
N LEU A 305 15.95 29.82 10.55
CA LEU A 305 17.05 29.83 9.59
C LEU A 305 16.60 29.54 8.16
N ASN A 306 15.67 28.60 7.96
CA ASN A 306 15.14 28.31 6.62
C ASN A 306 14.36 29.49 6.02
N GLU A 307 13.67 30.26 6.86
CA GLU A 307 12.89 31.42 6.43
C GLU A 307 13.78 32.61 6.06
N HIS A 308 14.82 32.88 6.85
CA HIS A 308 15.64 34.08 6.69
C HIS A 308 16.90 33.84 5.85
N ARG A 309 17.36 32.60 5.73
CA ARG A 309 18.56 32.23 4.98
C ARG A 309 18.40 30.86 4.28
N PRO A 310 17.71 30.81 3.12
CA PRO A 310 17.57 29.56 2.38
C PRO A 310 18.93 29.04 1.91
N GLY A 311 19.12 27.71 1.94
CA GLY A 311 20.36 27.06 1.50
C GLY A 311 21.09 26.26 2.58
N PHE A 312 20.65 26.34 3.84
CA PHE A 312 21.15 25.43 4.88
C PHE A 312 20.66 23.99 4.66
N ILE A 313 21.56 23.03 4.83
CA ILE A 313 21.28 21.60 4.89
C ILE A 313 21.11 21.20 6.35
N HIS A 314 20.00 20.54 6.69
CA HIS A 314 19.65 20.21 8.08
C HIS A 314 19.67 18.72 8.37
N ASP A 315 20.18 18.33 9.56
CA ASP A 315 20.17 16.97 10.13
C ASP A 315 20.46 15.84 9.11
N THR A 316 21.37 16.10 8.17
CA THR A 316 21.71 15.17 7.09
C THR A 316 23.11 14.61 7.33
N VAL A 317 23.24 13.27 7.32
CA VAL A 317 24.52 12.57 7.45
C VAL A 317 25.44 12.97 6.29
N MET A 318 26.71 13.26 6.57
CA MET A 318 27.72 13.41 5.54
C MET A 318 28.34 12.05 5.22
N TYR A 319 28.48 11.73 3.93
CA TYR A 319 29.07 10.48 3.47
C TYR A 319 30.42 10.77 2.82
N THR A 320 31.47 10.06 3.24
CA THR A 320 32.71 9.93 2.46
C THR A 320 32.58 8.65 1.63
N GLY A 321 32.75 8.75 0.31
CA GLY A 321 32.40 7.69 -0.65
C GLY A 321 33.20 6.38 -0.54
N HIS A 322 34.05 6.19 0.46
CA HIS A 322 35.06 5.13 0.49
C HIS A 322 35.25 4.37 1.82
N CYS A 323 34.37 4.48 2.82
CA CYS A 323 34.48 3.61 4.00
C CYS A 323 33.15 3.39 4.74
N ASP A 324 32.97 2.16 5.22
CA ASP A 324 31.86 1.62 6.03
C ASP A 324 31.87 2.14 7.49
N CYS A 325 32.93 2.86 7.87
CA CYS A 325 33.38 3.06 9.23
C CYS A 325 32.91 4.41 9.85
N THR A 326 32.11 4.28 10.90
CA THR A 326 31.91 5.13 12.11
C THR A 326 31.77 6.66 12.11
N HIS A 327 31.80 7.42 11.00
CA HIS A 327 31.53 8.88 11.07
C HIS A 327 30.12 9.26 10.64
N ARG A 328 29.10 8.65 11.26
CA ARG A 328 27.67 9.05 11.07
C ARG A 328 27.33 10.34 11.84
N ARG A 329 28.20 11.35 11.80
CA ARG A 329 28.01 12.60 12.53
C ARG A 329 27.00 13.48 11.78
N ARG A 330 26.04 14.00 12.52
CA ARG A 330 24.99 14.88 12.00
C ARG A 330 25.21 16.27 12.58
N ILE A 331 25.15 17.26 11.70
CA ILE A 331 25.19 18.67 12.06
C ILE A 331 23.77 19.19 11.88
N ASP A 332 23.26 19.91 12.88
CA ASP A 332 21.88 20.38 12.88
C ASP A 332 21.60 21.25 11.66
N HIS A 333 22.50 22.18 11.33
CA HIS A 333 22.41 23.07 10.17
C HIS A 333 23.81 23.29 9.59
N ARG A 334 23.99 23.16 8.28
CA ARG A 334 25.25 23.51 7.61
C ARG A 334 25.06 24.20 6.27
N MET A 335 26.04 24.99 5.85
CA MET A 335 26.08 25.65 4.56
C MET A 335 27.52 25.73 4.07
N LEU A 336 27.74 25.45 2.79
CA LEU A 336 29.04 25.66 2.15
C LEU A 336 29.08 27.07 1.56
N VAL A 337 30.07 27.86 1.96
CA VAL A 337 30.29 29.23 1.48
C VAL A 337 31.73 29.32 0.97
N GLY A 338 31.90 29.47 -0.34
CA GLY A 338 33.20 29.34 -0.99
C GLY A 338 33.81 27.96 -0.75
N SER A 339 34.90 27.90 0.03
CA SER A 339 35.54 26.64 0.46
C SER A 339 35.32 26.32 1.94
N THR A 340 34.63 27.20 2.68
CA THR A 340 34.45 27.11 4.13
C THR A 340 33.07 26.56 4.46
N MET A 341 32.99 25.61 5.39
CA MET A 341 31.74 25.07 5.90
C MET A 341 31.31 25.85 7.15
N ILE A 342 30.12 26.47 7.10
CA ILE A 342 29.48 27.06 8.27
C ILE A 342 28.53 26.01 8.85
N ALA A 343 28.70 25.67 10.13
CA ALA A 343 27.88 24.73 10.87
C ALA A 343 27.22 25.43 12.06
N VAL A 344 25.91 25.29 12.23
CA VAL A 344 25.18 25.78 13.40
C VAL A 344 24.66 24.59 14.20
N GLU A 345 25.03 24.53 15.48
CA GLU A 345 24.59 23.51 16.43
C GLU A 345 23.71 24.13 17.51
N THR A 346 22.55 23.53 17.76
CA THR A 346 21.62 23.98 18.81
C THR A 346 21.85 23.17 20.07
N ASP A 347 22.67 23.70 20.98
CA ASP A 347 23.07 23.01 22.20
C ASP A 347 22.06 23.22 23.33
N GLU A 348 21.00 22.40 23.36
CA GLU A 348 20.08 22.39 24.51
C GLU A 348 20.85 22.02 25.81
N ARG A 349 20.66 22.80 26.88
CA ARG A 349 21.34 22.72 28.19
C ARG A 349 22.86 22.92 28.16
N GLN A 350 23.40 23.63 27.16
CA GLN A 350 24.82 23.97 27.03
C GLN A 350 25.78 22.76 26.99
N HIS A 351 25.29 21.54 26.68
CA HIS A 351 26.12 20.32 26.68
C HIS A 351 26.94 20.11 27.98
N ARG A 352 26.38 20.44 29.16
CA ARG A 352 27.04 20.31 30.49
C ARG A 352 27.52 18.91 30.90
N GLY A 353 27.36 17.89 30.05
CA GLY A 353 27.73 16.49 30.33
C GLY A 353 28.70 15.84 29.34
N TYR A 354 29.31 16.60 28.41
CA TYR A 354 30.27 16.06 27.45
C TYR A 354 31.71 16.15 27.93
N ASP A 355 32.50 15.12 27.59
CA ASP A 355 33.95 15.09 27.74
C ASP A 355 34.59 15.98 26.67
N LYS A 356 35.57 16.81 27.05
CA LYS A 356 36.27 17.70 26.12
C LYS A 356 37.03 16.92 25.04
N GLN A 357 37.49 15.71 25.37
CA GLN A 357 38.19 14.85 24.42
C GLN A 357 37.26 14.36 23.30
N ASP A 358 36.01 14.00 23.60
CA ASP A 358 35.02 13.53 22.61
C ASP A 358 34.57 14.68 21.68
N GLU A 359 34.61 15.94 22.13
CA GLU A 359 34.37 17.11 21.27
C GLU A 359 35.55 17.35 20.31
N GLU A 360 36.79 17.22 20.76
CA GLU A 360 37.99 17.35 19.90
C GLU A 360 38.06 16.23 18.85
N ASP A 361 37.81 14.99 19.26
CA ASP A 361 37.73 13.84 18.36
C ASP A 361 36.59 14.03 17.32
N ARG A 362 35.45 14.59 17.73
CA ARG A 362 34.33 14.94 16.83
C ARG A 362 34.73 15.98 15.78
N TYR A 363 35.52 17.00 16.12
CA TYR A 363 35.98 17.99 15.15
C TYR A 363 37.04 17.42 14.19
N SER A 364 37.91 16.54 14.68
CA SER A 364 38.88 15.79 13.87
C SER A 364 38.18 14.87 12.85
N ASP A 365 37.15 14.13 13.27
CA ASP A 365 36.33 13.28 12.40
C ASP A 365 35.69 14.06 11.24
N LEU A 366 35.24 15.30 11.50
CA LEU A 366 34.57 16.16 10.52
C LEU A 366 35.56 16.76 9.51
N TYR A 367 36.81 17.00 9.90
CA TYR A 367 37.88 17.41 8.97
C TYR A 367 38.14 16.35 7.89
N MET A 368 38.09 15.06 8.25
CA MET A 368 38.21 13.96 7.29
C MET A 368 37.07 13.90 6.25
N ILE A 369 35.97 14.62 6.48
CA ILE A 369 34.81 14.67 5.59
C ILE A 369 34.89 15.82 4.58
N HIS A 370 35.44 16.97 4.98
CA HIS A 370 35.57 18.15 4.13
C HIS A 370 36.93 18.82 4.36
N SER A 371 37.78 18.83 3.34
CA SER A 371 39.16 19.36 3.39
C SER A 371 39.25 20.90 3.37
N GLY A 372 38.16 21.61 3.67
CA GLY A 372 38.12 23.07 3.79
C GLY A 372 38.04 23.53 5.25
N ASN A 373 38.00 24.85 5.46
CA ASN A 373 37.88 25.43 6.78
C ASN A 373 36.47 25.26 7.35
N TRP A 374 36.35 25.22 8.68
CA TRP A 374 35.08 25.07 9.38
C TRP A 374 34.83 26.20 10.36
N ILE A 375 33.60 26.71 10.40
CA ILE A 375 33.14 27.67 11.41
C ILE A 375 31.90 27.09 12.10
N PHE A 376 32.03 26.74 13.38
CA PHE A 376 30.93 26.24 14.21
C PHE A 376 30.31 27.37 15.03
N ILE A 377 29.05 27.67 14.81
CA ILE A 377 28.26 28.59 15.63
C ILE A 377 27.41 27.74 16.58
N ARG A 378 27.84 27.66 17.84
CA ARG A 378 27.16 26.93 18.91
C ARG A 378 26.16 27.85 19.59
N PHE A 379 24.88 27.56 19.40
CA PHE A 379 23.79 28.40 19.89
C PHE A 379 23.06 27.73 21.05
N ASN A 380 23.17 28.30 22.26
CA ASN A 380 22.41 27.84 23.41
C ASN A 380 21.04 28.55 23.48
N PRO A 381 19.92 27.83 23.29
CA PRO A 381 18.58 28.42 23.41
C PRO A 381 18.11 28.60 24.86
N ASP A 382 18.80 27.98 25.85
CA ASP A 382 18.38 27.92 27.25
C ASP A 382 19.01 29.01 28.13
N GLY A 383 18.71 29.04 29.42
CA GLY A 383 19.30 30.00 30.36
C GLY A 383 20.83 29.85 30.48
N TYR A 384 21.52 30.95 30.74
CA TYR A 384 22.98 31.00 30.89
C TYR A 384 23.39 32.02 31.95
N ARG A 385 24.65 31.96 32.39
CA ARG A 385 25.28 32.89 33.32
C ARG A 385 26.23 33.83 32.58
N GLU A 386 26.10 35.12 32.84
CA GLU A 386 27.06 36.11 32.35
C GLU A 386 27.42 37.05 33.49
N ARG A 387 28.73 37.16 33.80
CA ARG A 387 29.25 37.97 34.91
C ARG A 387 28.55 37.62 36.25
N GLY A 388 28.42 36.32 36.52
CA GLY A 388 27.77 35.80 37.72
C GLY A 388 26.23 35.93 37.78
N LYS A 389 25.59 36.61 36.81
CA LYS A 389 24.13 36.80 36.79
C LYS A 389 23.44 35.82 35.85
N TRP A 390 22.36 35.21 36.32
CA TRP A 390 21.51 34.34 35.51
C TRP A 390 20.70 35.15 34.49
N LYS A 391 20.76 34.75 33.22
CA LYS A 391 20.03 35.35 32.10
C LYS A 391 19.25 34.25 31.37
N ASN A 392 17.96 34.49 31.12
CA ASN A 392 17.17 33.62 30.26
C ASN A 392 16.23 34.40 29.32
N PRO A 393 16.76 35.19 28.36
CA PRO A 393 15.93 35.85 27.35
C PRO A 393 15.14 34.83 26.53
N LYS A 394 13.91 35.19 26.14
CA LYS A 394 13.10 34.40 25.22
C LYS A 394 13.87 34.11 23.92
N ILE A 395 13.79 32.88 23.42
CA ILE A 395 14.51 32.42 22.22
C ILE A 395 14.25 33.32 21.00
N GLU A 396 13.03 33.85 20.87
CA GLU A 396 12.64 34.74 19.77
C GLU A 396 13.48 36.03 19.74
N ARG A 397 14.04 36.47 20.87
CA ARG A 397 14.96 37.63 20.93
C ARG A 397 16.42 37.26 20.61
N ARG A 398 16.77 35.97 20.62
CA ARG A 398 18.13 35.47 20.41
C ARG A 398 18.39 35.04 18.97
N LEU A 399 17.34 34.55 18.29
CA LEU A 399 17.40 34.12 16.89
C LEU A 399 17.96 35.22 15.94
N PRO A 400 17.61 36.51 16.07
CA PRO A 400 18.23 37.55 15.24
C PRO A 400 19.74 37.70 15.46
N VAL A 401 20.24 37.47 16.67
CA VAL A 401 21.68 37.54 16.96
C VAL A 401 22.42 36.36 16.34
N LEU A 402 21.80 35.17 16.34
CA LEU A 402 22.32 34.02 15.62
C LEU A 402 22.43 34.31 14.11
N LEU A 403 21.39 34.90 13.51
CA LEU A 403 21.41 35.27 12.09
C LEU A 403 22.49 36.30 11.80
N ASN A 404 22.60 37.34 12.62
CA ASN A 404 23.62 38.38 12.45
C ASN A 404 25.05 37.80 12.55
N GLU A 405 25.28 36.83 13.43
CA GLU A 405 26.58 36.16 13.50
C GLU A 405 26.84 35.29 12.26
N ILE A 406 25.84 34.57 11.76
CA ILE A 406 25.96 33.83 10.49
C ILE A 406 26.31 34.77 9.34
N ASP A 407 25.58 35.88 9.20
CA ASP A 407 25.79 36.84 8.11
C ASP A 407 27.18 37.49 8.20
N LYS A 408 27.63 37.82 9.41
CA LYS A 408 29.01 38.30 9.66
C LYS A 408 30.07 37.30 9.19
N GLN A 409 29.91 36.02 9.50
CA GLN A 409 30.87 34.99 9.08
C GLN A 409 30.82 34.75 7.56
N ILE A 410 29.65 34.84 6.94
CA ILE A 410 29.51 34.77 5.49
C ILE A 410 30.24 35.94 4.84
N GLU A 411 29.99 37.16 5.29
CA GLU A 411 30.64 38.36 4.78
C GLU A 411 32.16 38.22 4.86
N ARG A 412 32.67 37.82 6.03
CA ARG A 412 34.09 37.54 6.29
C ARG A 412 34.70 36.54 5.30
N ILE A 413 33.98 35.45 4.98
CA ILE A 413 34.46 34.46 3.99
C ILE A 413 34.46 35.03 2.57
N THR A 414 33.50 35.89 2.24
CA THR A 414 33.32 36.43 0.88
C THR A 414 34.23 37.60 0.54
N THR A 415 34.61 38.44 1.50
CA THR A 415 35.38 39.66 1.26
C THR A 415 36.90 39.45 1.26
N ARG A 416 37.40 38.37 1.87
CA ARG A 416 38.83 37.93 1.89
C ARG A 416 39.84 39.08 2.02
N GLU A 417 39.95 39.65 3.21
CA GLU A 417 41.17 40.40 3.59
C GLU A 417 42.26 39.43 4.09
N GLU A 418 43.53 39.73 3.79
CA GLU A 418 44.69 38.88 4.06
C GLU A 418 45.03 38.76 5.57
N SER A 419 44.45 39.63 6.39
CA SER A 419 44.48 39.62 7.86
C SER A 419 43.51 38.60 8.49
N ASP A 420 42.59 38.03 7.70
CA ASP A 420 41.46 37.22 8.17
C ASP A 420 41.66 35.72 7.87
N ARG A 421 42.84 35.19 8.23
CA ARG A 421 43.13 33.76 8.07
C ARG A 421 42.21 32.96 9.01
N ILE A 422 41.18 32.34 8.44
CA ILE A 422 40.31 31.39 9.16
C ILE A 422 41.16 30.16 9.52
N GLU A 423 41.19 29.80 10.80
CA GLU A 423 41.79 28.56 11.28
C GLU A 423 41.08 27.35 10.67
N LEU A 424 41.70 26.16 10.76
CA LEU A 424 41.11 24.93 10.21
C LEU A 424 39.69 24.68 10.76
N VAL A 425 39.49 24.97 12.05
CA VAL A 425 38.21 24.87 12.77
C VAL A 425 38.09 26.03 13.76
N GLU A 426 37.09 26.90 13.59
CA GLU A 426 36.77 28.00 14.50
C GLU A 426 35.42 27.73 15.21
N ILE A 427 35.30 28.06 16.51
CA ILE A 427 34.08 27.84 17.29
C ILE A 427 33.60 29.14 17.93
N VAL A 428 32.41 29.60 17.53
CA VAL A 428 31.72 30.77 18.07
C VAL A 428 30.60 30.30 19.00
N LYS A 429 30.67 30.64 20.29
CA LYS A 429 29.66 30.27 21.30
C LYS A 429 28.73 31.43 21.61
N LEU A 430 27.43 31.26 21.34
CA LEU A 430 26.39 32.25 21.62
C LEU A 430 25.55 31.84 22.84
N TYR A 431 25.41 32.77 23.79
CA TYR A 431 24.59 32.61 25.01
C TYR A 431 25.04 31.47 25.94
N TYR A 432 26.34 31.32 26.12
CA TYR A 432 26.95 30.35 27.05
C TYR A 432 27.33 30.97 28.39
N ASP A 433 27.56 30.10 29.38
CA ASP A 433 28.14 30.50 30.66
C ASP A 433 29.54 31.07 30.41
N LYS A 434 29.75 32.33 30.77
CA LYS A 434 31.08 32.95 30.80
C LYS A 434 31.58 32.90 32.24
N VAL A 435 32.72 32.24 32.44
CA VAL A 435 33.43 32.19 33.73
C VAL A 435 33.79 33.59 34.18
#